data_AF-A0A965S652-F1
#
_entry.id   AF-A0A965S652-F1
#
_cell.length_a   1.000
_cell.length_b   1.000
_cell.length_c   1.000
_cell.angle_alpha   90.00
_cell.angle_beta   90.00
_cell.angle_gamma   90.00
#
_symmetry.space_group_name_H-M   'P 1'
#
loop_
_entity.id
_entity.type
_entity.pdbx_description
1 polymer ?
#
loop_
_entity_poly.entity_id
_entity_poly.type
_entity_poly.pdbx_seq_one_letter_code
_entity_poly.pdbx_strand_id
1 'polypeptide(L)'
;MLLNAFKKYGAKMGFDAQEASQIKVLAPHTWRQFWKQKIRWASKSKYNSNLYNLLIASTVWMTSLIVLILPYMLWNSEHRQMVFLPLLIKMAIEFVIYRIYLYKQNIHYTFSLTPFLVLAIYPLYVLIIGFVSMLSPVTQKVGPGW
;
A
#
# COMPACT_ATOMS: atom_id res chain seq x y z
N MET A 1 -14.69 -13.44 -2.40
CA MET A 1 -15.20 -14.83 -2.42
C MET A 1 -15.65 -15.27 -1.03
N LEU A 2 -14.77 -15.29 -0.01
CA LEU A 2 -15.14 -15.64 1.37
C LEU A 2 -16.18 -14.67 1.97
N LEU A 3 -15.96 -13.35 1.85
CA LEU A 3 -16.88 -12.33 2.37
C LEU A 3 -18.31 -12.45 1.80
N ASN A 4 -18.43 -12.77 0.51
CA ASN A 4 -19.72 -12.98 -0.14
C ASN A 4 -20.39 -14.27 0.34
N ALA A 5 -19.61 -15.32 0.63
CA ALA A 5 -20.13 -16.55 1.24
C ALA A 5 -20.66 -16.26 2.66
N PHE A 6 -19.90 -15.57 3.50
CA PHE A 6 -20.36 -15.19 4.85
C PHE A 6 -21.64 -14.34 4.82
N LYS A 7 -21.72 -13.35 3.90
CA LYS A 7 -22.95 -12.58 3.68
C LYS A 7 -24.13 -13.47 3.27
N LYS A 8 -23.90 -14.46 2.40
CA LYS A 8 -24.94 -15.41 1.95
C LYS A 8 -25.47 -16.27 3.11
N TYR A 9 -24.63 -16.62 4.09
CA TYR A 9 -25.01 -17.42 5.26
C TYR A 9 -25.41 -16.60 6.49
N GLY A 10 -25.57 -15.27 6.37
CA GLY A 10 -25.95 -14.40 7.50
C GLY A 10 -24.90 -14.31 8.62
N ALA A 11 -23.70 -14.83 8.39
CA ALA A 11 -22.63 -14.84 9.37
C ALA A 11 -21.90 -13.49 9.40
N LYS A 12 -21.65 -12.97 10.61
CA LYS A 12 -20.92 -11.72 10.82
C LYS A 12 -19.42 -12.02 10.99
N MET A 13 -18.56 -11.24 10.32
CA MET A 13 -17.12 -11.27 10.58
C MET A 13 -16.77 -10.22 11.64
N GLY A 14 -16.04 -10.64 12.66
CA GLY A 14 -15.34 -9.76 13.59
C GLY A 14 -13.82 -9.84 13.37
N PHE A 15 -13.10 -8.80 13.77
CA PHE A 15 -11.65 -8.84 13.87
C PHE A 15 -11.28 -9.13 15.34
N ASP A 16 -10.69 -10.29 15.59
CA ASP A 16 -10.12 -10.61 16.90
C ASP A 16 -8.65 -10.19 16.92
N ALA A 17 -8.33 -9.22 17.78
CA ALA A 17 -6.99 -8.66 17.91
C ALA A 17 -6.13 -9.40 18.96
N GLN A 18 -6.68 -10.39 19.66
CA GLN A 18 -5.96 -11.14 20.69
C GLN A 18 -4.73 -11.83 20.11
N GLU A 19 -3.60 -11.73 20.81
CA GLU A 19 -2.32 -12.29 20.36
C GLU A 19 -2.39 -13.81 20.14
N ALA A 20 -3.22 -14.51 20.94
CA ALA A 20 -3.47 -15.95 20.82
C ALA A 20 -4.12 -16.36 19.48
N SER A 21 -4.86 -15.44 18.84
CA SER A 21 -5.53 -15.66 17.55
C SER A 21 -4.67 -15.23 16.35
N GLN A 22 -3.46 -14.70 16.59
CA GLN A 22 -2.59 -14.20 15.52
C GLN A 22 -1.72 -15.32 14.94
N ILE A 23 -1.83 -15.53 13.63
CA ILE A 23 -0.95 -16.43 12.88
C ILE A 23 0.30 -15.65 12.46
N LYS A 24 1.47 -16.04 12.98
CA LYS A 24 2.76 -15.48 12.58
C LYS A 24 3.21 -16.12 11.27
N VAL A 25 3.23 -15.33 10.19
CA VAL A 25 3.68 -15.79 8.87
C VAL A 25 5.08 -15.25 8.59
N LEU A 26 5.98 -16.11 8.10
CA LEU A 26 7.32 -15.70 7.72
C LEU A 26 7.30 -14.72 6.54
N ALA A 27 8.16 -13.71 6.61
CA ALA A 27 8.37 -12.80 5.49
C ALA A 27 9.01 -13.54 4.29
N PRO A 28 8.77 -13.09 3.05
CA PRO A 28 9.42 -13.68 1.88
C PRO A 28 10.95 -13.66 2.02
N HIS A 29 11.60 -14.80 1.74
CA HIS A 29 13.06 -14.92 1.86
C HIS A 29 13.83 -14.16 0.78
N THR A 30 13.17 -13.77 -0.32
CA THR A 30 13.80 -13.09 -1.45
C THR A 30 12.94 -11.96 -2.00
N TRP A 31 13.60 -10.92 -2.54
CA TRP A 31 12.94 -9.83 -3.25
C TRP A 31 12.07 -10.33 -4.40
N ARG A 32 12.52 -11.35 -5.14
CA ARG A 32 11.73 -11.95 -6.22
C ARG A 32 10.40 -12.53 -5.73
N GLN A 33 10.40 -13.20 -4.57
CA GLN A 33 9.17 -13.72 -3.95
C GLN A 33 8.27 -12.58 -3.46
N PHE A 34 8.85 -11.54 -2.85
CA PHE A 34 8.13 -10.35 -2.42
C PHE A 34 7.40 -9.67 -3.60
N TRP A 35 8.11 -9.35 -4.68
CA TRP A 35 7.52 -8.71 -5.87
C TRP A 35 6.42 -9.57 -6.49
N LYS A 36 6.65 -10.89 -6.65
CA LYS A 36 5.61 -11.81 -7.13
C LYS A 36 4.37 -11.81 -6.24
N GLN A 37 4.55 -11.80 -4.91
CA GLN A 37 3.44 -11.77 -3.97
C GLN A 37 2.62 -10.47 -4.08
N LYS A 38 3.30 -9.32 -4.18
CA LYS A 38 2.64 -8.01 -4.32
C LYS A 38 1.90 -7.87 -5.66
N ILE A 39 2.54 -8.25 -6.77
CA ILE A 39 1.89 -8.27 -8.09
C ILE A 39 0.67 -9.20 -8.06
N ARG A 40 0.78 -10.38 -7.44
CA ARG A 40 -0.35 -11.32 -7.30
C ARG A 40 -1.50 -10.71 -6.50
N TRP A 41 -1.23 -10.04 -5.39
CA TRP A 41 -2.27 -9.40 -4.59
C TRP A 41 -2.94 -8.25 -5.33
N ALA A 42 -2.15 -7.40 -5.99
CA ALA A 42 -2.67 -6.30 -6.80
C ALA A 42 -3.48 -6.83 -7.98
N SER A 43 -3.05 -7.89 -8.67
CA SER A 43 -3.76 -8.43 -9.84
C SER A 43 -5.14 -8.98 -9.50
N LYS A 44 -5.40 -9.37 -8.24
CA LYS A 44 -6.73 -9.77 -7.78
C LYS A 44 -7.73 -8.61 -7.75
N SER A 45 -7.27 -7.36 -7.76
CA SER A 45 -8.16 -6.19 -7.80
C SER A 45 -8.99 -6.14 -9.08
N LYS A 46 -8.49 -6.70 -10.20
CA LYS A 46 -9.23 -6.82 -11.47
C LYS A 46 -10.59 -7.51 -11.34
N TYR A 47 -10.72 -8.43 -10.39
CA TYR A 47 -11.95 -9.18 -10.15
C TYR A 47 -12.80 -8.60 -9.02
N ASN A 48 -12.40 -7.46 -8.47
CA ASN A 48 -13.14 -6.79 -7.42
C ASN A 48 -14.23 -5.93 -8.06
N SER A 49 -15.49 -6.38 -8.00
CA SER A 49 -16.64 -5.65 -8.56
C SER A 49 -17.07 -4.43 -7.73
N ASN A 50 -16.47 -4.22 -6.56
CA ASN A 50 -16.84 -3.11 -5.69
C ASN A 50 -16.21 -1.80 -6.18
N LEU A 51 -17.07 -0.92 -6.72
CA LEU A 51 -16.68 0.41 -7.21
C LEU A 51 -15.95 1.24 -6.16
N TYR A 52 -16.35 1.18 -4.89
CA TYR A 52 -15.69 1.92 -3.81
C TYR A 52 -14.22 1.53 -3.65
N ASN A 53 -13.92 0.23 -3.69
CA ASN A 53 -12.53 -0.25 -3.61
C ASN A 53 -11.72 0.17 -4.83
N LEU A 54 -12.34 0.20 -6.01
CA LEU A 54 -11.70 0.63 -7.25
C LEU A 54 -11.38 2.13 -7.21
N LEU A 55 -12.29 2.96 -6.69
CA LEU A 55 -12.07 4.39 -6.47
C LEU A 55 -10.92 4.64 -5.50
N ILE A 56 -10.89 3.94 -4.36
CA ILE A 56 -9.77 4.05 -3.40
C ILE A 56 -8.44 3.70 -4.06
N ALA A 57 -8.39 2.56 -4.76
CA ALA A 57 -7.17 2.12 -5.44
C ALA A 57 -6.71 3.14 -6.49
N SER A 58 -7.65 3.70 -7.24
CA SER A 58 -7.38 4.72 -8.27
C SER A 58 -6.87 6.01 -7.63
N THR A 59 -7.45 6.46 -6.52
CA THR A 59 -6.97 7.64 -5.76
C THR A 59 -5.54 7.42 -5.26
N VAL A 60 -5.22 6.25 -4.72
CA VAL A 60 -3.85 5.95 -4.25
C VAL A 60 -2.86 5.95 -5.41
N TRP A 61 -3.25 5.39 -6.56
CA TRP A 61 -2.39 5.36 -7.75
C TRP A 61 -2.16 6.76 -8.33
N MET A 62 -3.23 7.55 -8.48
CA MET A 62 -3.16 8.94 -8.98
C MET A 62 -2.37 9.85 -8.05
N THR A 63 -2.58 9.75 -6.73
CA THR A 63 -1.80 10.54 -5.76
C THR A 63 -0.33 10.16 -5.77
N SER A 64 0.00 8.88 -5.96
CA SER A 64 1.39 8.43 -6.14
C SER A 64 2.03 9.01 -7.41
N LEU A 65 1.27 9.08 -8.51
CA LEU A 65 1.71 9.71 -9.75
C LEU A 65 1.98 11.21 -9.56
N ILE A 66 1.03 11.91 -8.92
CA ILE A 66 1.16 13.35 -8.63
C ILE A 66 2.43 13.59 -7.82
N VAL A 67 2.67 12.84 -6.73
CA VAL A 67 3.85 13.01 -5.88
C VAL A 67 5.17 12.93 -6.66
N LEU A 68 5.26 12.08 -7.69
CA LEU A 68 6.45 11.99 -8.54
C LEU A 68 6.61 13.17 -9.51
N ILE A 69 5.52 13.80 -9.91
CA ILE A 69 5.51 14.94 -10.84
C ILE A 69 5.72 16.27 -10.09
N LEU A 70 5.36 16.36 -8.79
CA LEU A 70 5.48 17.59 -8.00
C LEU A 70 6.90 18.21 -8.02
N PRO A 71 8.01 17.48 -7.90
CA PRO A 71 9.36 18.06 -7.98
C PRO A 71 9.63 18.75 -9.33
N TYR A 72 9.13 18.17 -10.43
CA TYR A 72 9.24 18.77 -11.76
C TYR A 72 8.39 20.05 -11.87
N MET A 73 7.18 20.04 -11.29
CA MET A 73 6.33 21.22 -11.24
C MET A 73 6.93 22.34 -10.36
N LEU A 74 7.65 21.99 -9.28
CA LEU A 74 8.39 22.96 -8.45
C LEU A 74 9.54 23.61 -9.20
N TRP A 75 10.16 22.92 -10.16
CA TRP A 75 11.27 23.47 -10.92
C TRP A 75 10.84 24.56 -11.91
N ASN A 76 9.64 24.43 -12.51
CA ASN A 76 9.28 25.14 -13.74
C ASN A 76 8.07 26.09 -13.61
N SER A 77 7.62 26.39 -12.40
CA SER A 77 6.34 27.08 -12.17
C SER A 77 6.52 28.43 -11.46
N GLU A 78 5.80 29.45 -11.92
CA GLU A 78 5.55 30.72 -11.19
C GLU A 78 4.80 30.46 -9.85
N HIS A 79 4.13 29.31 -9.72
CA HIS A 79 3.23 28.96 -8.62
C HIS A 79 3.85 27.94 -7.64
N ARG A 80 5.18 27.96 -7.45
CA ARG A 80 5.90 27.03 -6.54
C ARG A 80 5.25 26.86 -5.18
N GLN A 81 4.72 27.95 -4.62
CA GLN A 81 4.08 27.95 -3.30
C GLN A 81 2.81 27.07 -3.26
N MET A 82 2.05 27.02 -4.34
CA MET A 82 0.84 26.18 -4.44
C MET A 82 1.16 24.69 -4.47
N VAL A 83 2.37 24.32 -4.90
CA VAL A 83 2.85 22.93 -5.00
C VAL A 83 3.60 22.50 -3.73
N PHE A 84 4.35 23.42 -3.13
CA PHE A 84 5.20 23.16 -1.96
C PHE A 84 4.38 22.89 -0.70
N LEU A 85 3.31 23.66 -0.47
CA LEU A 85 2.49 23.52 0.74
C LEU A 85 1.78 22.15 0.82
N PRO A 86 1.11 21.64 -0.23
CA PRO A 86 0.56 20.29 -0.22
C PRO A 86 1.60 19.19 -0.01
N LEU A 87 2.81 19.35 -0.57
CA LEU A 87 3.90 18.40 -0.39
C LEU A 87 4.34 18.33 1.09
N LEU A 88 4.52 19.48 1.73
CA LEU A 88 4.86 19.57 3.15
C LEU A 88 3.78 18.95 4.04
N ILE A 89 2.50 19.25 3.78
CA ILE A 89 1.38 18.66 4.52
C ILE A 89 1.39 17.14 4.37
N LYS A 90 1.58 16.64 3.14
CA LYS A 90 1.67 15.22 2.86
C LYS A 90 2.82 14.55 3.62
N MET A 91 4.00 15.19 3.64
CA MET A 91 5.17 14.74 4.42
C MET A 91 4.88 14.69 5.92
N ALA A 92 4.26 15.73 6.47
CA ALA A 92 3.92 15.80 7.88
C ALA A 92 2.95 14.68 8.30
N ILE A 93 1.92 14.41 7.48
CA ILE A 93 0.97 13.33 7.74
C ILE A 93 1.67 11.97 7.75
N GLU A 94 2.51 11.68 6.76
CA GLU A 94 3.23 10.40 6.71
C GLU A 94 4.19 10.23 7.87
N PHE A 95 4.89 11.31 8.26
CA PHE A 95 5.78 11.30 9.41
C PHE A 95 5.02 10.97 10.70
N VAL A 96 3.85 11.59 10.93
CA VAL A 96 3.01 11.31 12.10
C VAL A 96 2.53 9.86 12.10
N ILE A 97 2.03 9.36 10.97
CA ILE A 97 1.57 7.96 10.85
C ILE A 97 2.71 6.98 11.14
N TYR A 98 3.89 7.23 10.58
CA TYR A 98 5.06 6.39 10.82
C TYR A 98 5.47 6.39 12.29
N ARG A 99 5.45 7.55 12.94
CA ARG A 99 5.75 7.67 14.38
C ARG A 99 4.76 6.92 15.25
N ILE A 100 3.45 7.01 14.94
CA ILE A 100 2.41 6.24 15.64
C ILE A 100 2.64 4.74 15.46
N TYR A 101 3.01 4.29 14.26
CA TYR A 101 3.28 2.89 13.98
C TYR A 101 4.48 2.37 14.80
N LEU A 102 5.61 3.09 14.80
CA LEU A 102 6.79 2.70 15.58
C LEU A 102 6.50 2.66 17.07
N TYR A 103 5.76 3.64 17.59
CA TYR A 103 5.35 3.68 18.99
C TYR A 103 4.53 2.44 19.36
N LYS A 104 3.54 2.06 18.54
CA LYS A 104 2.73 0.85 18.77
C LYS A 104 3.53 -0.45 18.74
N GLN A 105 4.63 -0.49 18.00
CA GLN A 105 5.51 -1.65 17.92
C GLN A 105 6.58 -1.68 19.02
N ASN A 106 6.56 -0.72 19.97
CA ASN A 106 7.62 -0.52 20.97
C ASN A 106 9.02 -0.38 20.35
N ILE A 107 9.09 0.12 19.11
CA ILE A 107 10.35 0.34 18.41
C ILE A 107 10.83 1.75 18.76
N HIS A 108 11.77 1.83 19.72
CA HIS A 108 12.42 3.08 20.09
C HIS A 108 13.47 3.45 19.03
N TYR A 109 13.12 4.38 18.15
CA TYR A 109 14.00 4.86 17.10
C TYR A 109 14.30 6.34 17.27
N THR A 110 15.57 6.72 17.21
CA THR A 110 16.01 8.11 17.05
C THR A 110 15.67 8.61 15.64
N PHE A 111 15.67 9.92 15.45
CA PHE A 111 15.27 10.58 14.20
C PHE A 111 16.00 9.94 13.00
N SER A 112 15.27 9.16 12.20
CA SER A 112 15.82 8.35 11.11
C SER A 112 15.32 8.90 9.78
N LEU A 113 16.16 8.85 8.74
CA LEU A 113 15.81 9.25 7.38
C LEU A 113 14.87 8.24 6.68
N THR A 114 14.62 7.07 7.29
CA THR A 114 13.77 6.02 6.75
C THR A 114 12.39 6.49 6.27
N PRO A 115 11.63 7.35 6.99
CA PRO A 115 10.33 7.83 6.53
C PRO A 115 10.44 8.62 5.22
N PHE A 116 11.51 9.40 5.05
CA PHE A 116 11.76 10.17 3.83
C PHE A 116 12.12 9.27 2.66
N LEU A 117 12.92 8.22 2.91
CA LEU A 117 13.23 7.20 1.89
C LEU A 117 11.98 6.42 1.48
N VAL A 118 11.12 6.06 2.44
CA VAL A 118 9.84 5.40 2.16
C VAL A 118 8.96 6.33 1.33
N LEU A 119 8.82 7.60 1.69
CA LEU A 119 8.05 8.58 0.91
C LEU A 119 8.56 8.73 -0.53
N ALA A 120 9.88 8.70 -0.75
CA ALA A 120 10.45 8.82 -2.09
C ALA A 120 10.27 7.55 -2.93
N ILE A 121 10.47 6.37 -2.33
CA ILE A 121 10.48 5.07 -3.03
C ILE A 121 9.06 4.52 -3.19
N TYR A 122 8.18 4.76 -2.22
CA TYR A 122 6.84 4.17 -2.17
C TYR A 122 5.96 4.53 -3.38
N PRO A 123 5.89 5.79 -3.84
CA PRO A 123 5.13 6.14 -5.04
C PRO A 123 5.61 5.39 -6.28
N LEU A 124 6.93 5.26 -6.48
CA LEU A 124 7.50 4.47 -7.58
C LEU A 124 7.07 3.00 -7.48
N TYR A 125 7.21 2.41 -6.28
CA TYR A 125 6.79 1.04 -6.02
C TYR A 125 5.30 0.82 -6.34
N VAL A 126 4.42 1.72 -5.89
CA VAL A 126 2.96 1.62 -6.11
C VAL A 126 2.64 1.67 -7.60
N LEU A 127 3.25 2.60 -8.35
CA LEU A 127 3.01 2.74 -9.78
C LEU A 127 3.47 1.50 -10.56
N ILE A 128 4.68 1.00 -10.26
CA ILE A 128 5.22 -0.21 -10.89
C ILE A 128 4.32 -1.41 -10.61
N ILE A 129 3.97 -1.66 -9.34
CA ILE A 129 3.09 -2.77 -8.97
C ILE A 129 1.73 -2.65 -9.63
N GLY A 130 1.11 -1.46 -9.59
CA GLY A 130 -0.20 -1.22 -10.17
C GLY A 130 -0.20 -1.50 -11.67
N PHE A 131 0.78 -0.94 -12.40
CA PHE A 131 0.92 -1.15 -13.84
C PHE A 131 1.21 -2.61 -14.20
N VAL A 132 2.20 -3.23 -13.56
CA VAL A 132 2.55 -4.64 -13.82
C VAL A 132 1.39 -5.57 -13.47
N SER A 133 0.61 -5.28 -12.43
CA SER A 133 -0.56 -6.07 -12.07
C SER A 133 -1.69 -6.00 -13.11
N MET A 134 -1.82 -4.89 -13.83
CA MET A 134 -2.78 -4.74 -14.93
C MET A 134 -2.43 -5.64 -16.12
N LEU A 135 -1.15 -5.94 -16.31
CA LEU A 135 -0.68 -6.84 -17.37
C LEU A 135 -0.59 -8.30 -16.91
N SER A 136 -0.41 -8.53 -15.62
CA SER A 136 -0.19 -9.88 -15.08
C SER A 136 -1.49 -10.70 -15.03
N PRO A 137 -1.47 -11.97 -15.46
CA PRO A 137 -2.57 -12.90 -15.21
C PRO A 137 -2.61 -13.26 -13.73
N VAL A 138 -3.82 -13.52 -13.20
CA VAL A 138 -3.97 -14.00 -11.82
C VAL A 138 -3.64 -15.49 -11.79
N THR A 139 -2.37 -15.81 -11.59
CA THR A 139 -1.94 -17.20 -11.39
C THR A 139 -2.16 -17.61 -9.93
N GLN A 140 -3.21 -18.38 -9.66
CA GLN A 140 -3.28 -19.25 -8.49
C GLN A 140 -2.47 -20.52 -8.77
N LYS A 141 -1.16 -20.50 -8.55
CA LYS A 141 -0.49 -21.75 -8.21
C LYS A 141 -0.81 -22.02 -6.74
N VAL A 142 -1.83 -22.85 -6.52
CA VAL A 142 -1.99 -23.57 -5.25
C VAL A 142 -0.76 -24.47 -5.17
N GLY A 143 0.24 -24.07 -4.39
CA GLY A 143 1.36 -24.96 -4.13
C GLY A 143 0.85 -26.17 -3.33
N PRO A 144 1.30 -27.40 -3.63
CA PRO A 144 1.12 -28.52 -2.72
C PRO A 144 1.97 -28.20 -1.49
N GLY A 145 1.33 -27.88 -0.37
CA GLY A 145 2.04 -27.41 0.83
C GLY A 145 1.19 -26.53 1.73
N TRP A 146 -0.04 -26.99 1.98
CA TRP A 146 -0.60 -27.03 3.33
C TRP A 146 -0.78 -28.50 3.66
#